data_AF-A0A728BCV8-F1
#
_entry.id   AF-A0A728BCV8-F1
#
_cell.length_a   1.000
_cell.length_b   1.000
_cell.length_c   1.000
_cell.angle_alpha   90.00
_cell.angle_beta   90.00
_cell.angle_gamma   90.00
#
_symmetry.space_group_name_H-M   'P 1'
#
loop_
_entity.id
_entity.type
_entity.pdbx_description
1 polymer ?
#
loop_
_entity_poly.entity_id
_entity_poly.type
_entity_poly.pdbx_seq_one_letter_code
_entity_poly.pdbx_strand_id
1 'polypeptide(L)'
;ECFFPALALVCLTVLYNAFSGPEPWMAELSRQFFLHKFLNTLAMCFLAPVAEEIIFRGFLLNSSIGWGRYSRASGIIITSLAFAFMHTQYLFAVTFVYLFVFSSILCVVRMRSRGLMIPITLHILNNAWVVFGLLFSATE
;
A
#
# COMPACT_ATOMS: atom_id res chain seq x y z
N GLU A 1 16.28 11.65 5.21
CA GLU A 1 15.23 11.67 6.26
C GLU A 1 14.01 10.76 5.99
N CYS A 2 14.13 9.70 5.18
CA CYS A 2 13.02 8.74 4.93
C CYS A 2 13.06 7.50 5.83
N PHE A 3 13.98 7.45 6.79
CA PHE A 3 14.16 6.31 7.70
C PHE A 3 12.94 6.09 8.62
N PHE A 4 12.43 7.14 9.26
CA PHE A 4 11.29 7.02 10.16
C PHE A 4 10.00 6.52 9.48
N PRO A 5 9.61 7.03 8.29
CA PRO A 5 8.47 6.46 7.56
C PRO A 5 8.68 5.00 7.15
N ALA A 6 9.89 4.61 6.73
CA ALA A 6 10.18 3.22 6.38
C ALA A 6 10.05 2.30 7.60
N LEU A 7 10.58 2.72 8.76
CA LEU A 7 10.40 2.00 10.02
C LEU A 7 8.93 1.89 10.42
N ALA A 8 8.16 2.98 10.26
CA ALA A 8 6.73 2.98 10.54
C ALA A 8 5.96 1.99 9.65
N LEU A 9 6.33 1.86 8.37
CA LEU A 9 5.77 0.84 7.47
C LEU A 9 6.10 -0.58 7.96
N VAL A 10 7.35 -0.84 8.33
CA VAL A 10 7.75 -2.16 8.86
C VAL A 10 6.96 -2.49 10.13
N CYS A 11 6.88 -1.56 11.08
CA CYS A 11 6.09 -1.76 12.30
C CYS A 11 4.60 -1.99 11.99
N LEU A 12 4.03 -1.22 11.08
CA LEU A 12 2.63 -1.37 10.67
C LEU A 12 2.37 -2.76 10.06
N THR A 13 3.25 -3.22 9.17
CA THR A 13 3.13 -4.52 8.52
C THR A 13 3.30 -5.65 9.53
N VAL A 14 4.24 -5.56 10.47
CA VAL A 14 4.40 -6.56 11.54
C VAL A 14 3.16 -6.61 12.45
N LEU A 15 2.64 -5.46 12.86
CA LEU A 15 1.42 -5.38 13.68
C LEU A 15 0.23 -5.97 12.93
N TYR A 16 0.04 -5.62 11.66
CA TYR A 16 -1.03 -6.19 10.84
C TYR A 16 -0.95 -7.72 10.80
N ASN A 17 0.21 -8.28 10.46
CA ASN A 17 0.39 -9.73 10.43
C ASN A 17 0.17 -10.42 11.80
N ALA A 18 0.40 -9.73 12.91
CA ALA A 18 0.15 -10.26 14.24
C ALA A 18 -1.34 -10.30 14.63
N PHE A 19 -2.17 -9.41 14.05
CA PHE A 19 -3.57 -9.23 14.45
C PHE A 19 -4.59 -9.59 13.35
N SER A 20 -4.18 -9.77 12.09
CA SER A 20 -5.06 -10.11 10.97
C SER A 20 -4.89 -11.54 10.50
N GLY A 21 -5.99 -12.19 10.13
CA GLY A 21 -5.97 -13.46 9.38
C GLY A 21 -5.79 -13.26 7.87
N PRO A 22 -5.56 -14.36 7.11
CA PRO A 22 -5.43 -14.29 5.66
C PRO A 22 -6.74 -13.84 5.00
N GLU A 23 -6.63 -12.94 4.04
CA GLU A 23 -7.79 -12.42 3.29
C GLU A 23 -8.19 -13.40 2.17
N PRO A 24 -9.47 -13.48 1.79
CA PRO A 24 -9.94 -14.50 0.85
C PRO A 24 -9.29 -14.45 -0.54
N TRP A 25 -8.90 -13.27 -1.01
CA TRP A 25 -8.16 -13.13 -2.28
C TRP A 25 -6.79 -13.84 -2.24
N MET A 26 -6.19 -13.98 -1.06
CA MET A 26 -4.90 -14.67 -0.89
C MET A 26 -5.05 -16.17 -1.17
N ALA A 27 -6.15 -16.76 -0.69
CA ALA A 27 -6.49 -18.15 -0.98
C ALA A 27 -6.78 -18.34 -2.48
N GLU A 28 -7.49 -17.39 -3.11
CA GLU A 28 -7.74 -17.43 -4.55
C GLU A 28 -6.44 -17.39 -5.36
N LEU A 29 -5.51 -16.48 -5.02
CA LEU A 29 -4.21 -16.38 -5.67
C LEU A 29 -3.43 -17.71 -5.58
N SER A 30 -3.47 -18.40 -4.43
CA SER A 30 -2.79 -19.69 -4.24
C SER A 30 -3.30 -20.79 -5.18
N ARG A 31 -4.58 -20.75 -5.54
CA ARG A 31 -5.27 -21.74 -6.39
C ARG A 31 -5.09 -21.51 -7.89
N GLN A 32 -4.54 -20.37 -8.29
CA GLN A 32 -4.34 -20.04 -9.70
C GLN A 32 -3.24 -20.89 -10.35
N PHE A 33 -3.42 -21.19 -11.64
CA PHE A 33 -2.38 -21.82 -12.47
C PHE A 33 -1.12 -20.96 -12.51
N PHE A 34 0.04 -21.62 -12.68
CA PHE A 34 1.37 -20.99 -12.57
C PHE A 34 1.51 -19.68 -13.35
N LEU A 35 1.18 -19.67 -14.65
CA LEU A 35 1.33 -18.47 -15.49
C LEU A 35 0.44 -17.32 -15.00
N HIS A 36 -0.81 -17.62 -14.63
CA HIS A 36 -1.75 -16.60 -14.15
C HIS A 36 -1.31 -16.04 -12.80
N LYS A 37 -0.91 -16.91 -11.86
CA LYS A 37 -0.33 -16.54 -10.57
C LYS A 37 0.89 -15.63 -10.74
N PHE A 38 1.83 -16.02 -11.61
CA PHE A 38 3.04 -15.26 -11.90
C PHE A 38 2.73 -13.85 -12.42
N LEU A 39 1.86 -13.75 -13.44
CA LEU A 39 1.48 -12.46 -14.02
C LEU A 39 0.73 -11.57 -13.01
N ASN A 40 -0.13 -12.17 -12.19
CA ASN A 40 -0.89 -11.45 -11.17
C ASN A 40 0.04 -10.91 -10.07
N THR A 41 0.98 -11.74 -9.57
CA THR A 41 2.01 -11.31 -8.62
C THR A 41 2.87 -10.17 -9.19
N LEU A 42 3.29 -10.27 -10.45
CA LEU A 42 4.06 -9.20 -11.11
C LEU A 42 3.25 -7.89 -11.18
N ALA A 43 1.97 -7.98 -11.54
CA ALA A 43 1.09 -6.82 -11.59
C ALA A 43 0.89 -6.19 -10.21
N MET A 44 0.56 -6.99 -9.18
CA MET A 44 0.33 -6.50 -7.82
C MET A 44 1.58 -5.93 -7.14
N CYS A 45 2.77 -6.47 -7.44
CA CYS A 45 4.01 -6.01 -6.80
C CYS A 45 4.65 -4.82 -7.49
N PHE A 46 4.42 -4.62 -8.80
CA PHE A 46 5.11 -3.57 -9.57
C PHE A 46 4.16 -2.62 -10.29
N LEU A 47 3.30 -3.14 -11.17
CA LEU A 47 2.48 -2.29 -12.03
C LEU A 47 1.43 -1.51 -11.23
N ALA A 48 0.72 -2.17 -10.32
CA ALA A 48 -0.30 -1.57 -9.48
C ALA A 48 0.30 -0.48 -8.55
N PRO A 49 1.36 -0.73 -7.76
CA PRO A 49 1.98 0.29 -6.93
C PRO A 49 2.42 1.54 -7.70
N VAL A 50 3.00 1.38 -8.90
CA VAL A 50 3.41 2.51 -9.74
C VAL A 50 2.20 3.34 -10.17
N ALA A 51 1.16 2.68 -10.70
CA ALA A 51 -0.06 3.36 -11.14
C ALA A 51 -0.77 4.05 -9.96
N GLU A 52 -0.88 3.37 -8.83
CA GLU A 52 -1.49 3.90 -7.61
C GLU A 52 -0.73 5.11 -7.07
N GLU A 53 0.60 5.09 -7.01
CA GLU A 53 1.35 6.27 -6.57
C GLU A 53 1.16 7.46 -7.52
N ILE A 54 1.11 7.23 -8.84
CA ILE A 54 0.85 8.30 -9.81
C ILE A 54 -0.54 8.91 -9.57
N ILE A 55 -1.57 8.08 -9.42
CA ILE A 55 -2.95 8.54 -9.23
C ILE A 55 -3.14 9.21 -7.86
N PHE A 56 -2.80 8.51 -6.77
CA PHE A 56 -3.10 8.98 -5.43
C PHE A 56 -2.13 10.07 -4.97
N ARG A 57 -0.83 9.94 -5.25
CA ARG A 57 0.21 10.86 -4.71
C ARG A 57 0.66 11.88 -5.75
N GLY A 58 0.67 11.50 -7.03
CA GLY A 58 1.02 12.38 -8.16
C GLY A 58 -0.11 13.33 -8.53
N PHE A 59 -1.37 12.88 -8.47
CA PHE A 59 -2.54 13.68 -8.84
C PHE A 59 -3.36 14.11 -7.62
N LEU A 60 -4.00 13.16 -6.91
CA LEU A 60 -4.98 13.50 -5.87
C LEU A 60 -4.38 14.28 -4.70
N LEU A 61 -3.35 13.74 -4.04
CA LEU A 61 -2.65 14.44 -2.95
C LEU A 61 -2.04 15.76 -3.45
N ASN A 62 -1.40 15.73 -4.63
CA ASN A 62 -0.70 16.88 -5.18
C ASN A 62 -1.61 18.10 -5.38
N SER A 63 -2.90 17.87 -5.69
CA SER A 63 -3.92 18.94 -5.79
C SER A 63 -4.08 19.76 -4.51
N SER A 64 -3.71 19.21 -3.34
CA SER A 64 -3.89 19.82 -2.01
C SER A 64 -2.60 20.37 -1.38
N ILE A 65 -1.41 19.93 -1.83
CA ILE A 65 -0.14 20.22 -1.14
C ILE A 65 0.19 21.73 -1.11
N GLY A 66 -0.22 22.48 -2.15
CA GLY A 66 0.08 23.90 -2.33
C GLY A 66 -0.74 24.87 -1.46
N TRP A 67 -1.85 24.42 -0.87
CA TRP A 67 -2.88 25.31 -0.31
C TRP A 67 -2.78 25.51 1.22
N GLY A 68 -1.59 25.29 1.79
CA GLY A 68 -1.34 25.48 3.22
C GLY A 68 -1.61 24.25 4.09
N ARG A 69 -1.46 24.41 5.42
CA ARG A 69 -1.39 23.29 6.37
C ARG A 69 -2.69 22.48 6.49
N TYR A 70 -3.84 23.15 6.50
CA TYR A 70 -5.12 22.49 6.66
C TYR A 70 -5.51 21.71 5.40
N SER A 71 -5.23 22.27 4.21
CA SER A 71 -5.44 21.57 2.94
C SER A 71 -4.53 20.35 2.78
N ARG A 72 -3.27 20.43 3.24
CA ARG A 72 -2.39 19.25 3.29
C ARG A 72 -2.96 18.15 4.17
N ALA A 73 -3.45 18.49 5.37
CA ALA A 73 -4.03 17.52 6.28
C ALA A 73 -5.29 16.86 5.69
N SER A 74 -6.21 17.65 5.12
CA SER A 74 -7.39 17.10 4.44
C SER A 74 -7.01 16.27 3.22
N GLY A 75 -6.01 16.68 2.45
CA GLY A 75 -5.46 15.95 1.32
C GLY A 75 -4.95 14.55 1.69
N ILE A 76 -4.22 14.43 2.80
CA ILE A 76 -3.76 13.14 3.32
C ILE A 76 -4.97 12.26 3.68
N ILE A 77 -5.94 12.80 4.42
CA ILE A 77 -7.11 12.04 4.88
C ILE A 77 -7.94 11.56 3.68
N ILE A 78 -8.27 12.47 2.75
CA ILE A 78 -9.08 12.16 1.57
C ILE A 78 -8.36 11.14 0.69
N THR A 79 -7.07 11.34 0.41
CA THR A 79 -6.27 10.40 -0.40
C THR A 79 -6.21 9.02 0.25
N SER A 80 -6.06 8.97 1.58
CA SER A 80 -5.94 7.71 2.32
C SER A 80 -7.26 6.96 2.43
N LEU A 81 -8.38 7.68 2.60
CA LEU A 81 -9.72 7.08 2.54
C LEU A 81 -10.03 6.55 1.14
N ALA A 82 -9.78 7.34 0.09
CA ALA A 82 -9.99 6.93 -1.29
C ALA A 82 -9.15 5.68 -1.63
N PHE A 83 -7.88 5.67 -1.20
CA PHE A 83 -7.02 4.50 -1.35
C PHE A 83 -7.62 3.27 -0.67
N ALA A 84 -7.98 3.36 0.62
CA ALA A 84 -8.54 2.22 1.36
C ALA A 84 -9.84 1.69 0.74
N PHE A 85 -10.78 2.56 0.38
CA PHE A 85 -12.08 2.15 -0.16
C PHE A 85 -12.05 1.62 -1.59
N MET A 86 -11.06 2.02 -2.40
CA MET A 86 -10.86 1.46 -3.74
C MET A 86 -10.40 0.00 -3.72
N HIS A 87 -9.85 -0.48 -2.60
CA HIS A 87 -9.37 -1.85 -2.46
C HIS A 87 -10.51 -2.80 -2.01
N THR A 88 -11.49 -2.96 -2.90
CA THR A 88 -12.74 -3.71 -2.62
C THR A 88 -12.55 -5.22 -2.48
N GLN A 89 -11.38 -5.75 -2.83
CA GLN A 89 -11.06 -7.17 -2.65
C GLN A 89 -10.81 -7.60 -1.19
N TYR A 90 -10.64 -6.65 -0.27
CA TYR A 90 -10.47 -6.93 1.16
C TYR A 90 -11.81 -6.97 1.87
N LEU A 91 -11.94 -7.87 2.86
CA LEU A 91 -13.18 -8.05 3.61
C LEU A 91 -13.06 -7.63 5.07
N PHE A 92 -11.89 -7.75 5.69
CA PHE A 92 -11.76 -7.45 7.10
C PHE A 92 -11.56 -5.95 7.35
N ALA A 93 -12.32 -5.40 8.31
CA ALA A 93 -12.21 -3.99 8.71
C ALA A 93 -10.79 -3.60 9.15
N VAL A 94 -10.06 -4.51 9.81
CA VAL A 94 -8.67 -4.29 10.22
C VAL A 94 -7.75 -4.01 9.02
N THR A 95 -8.02 -4.63 7.86
CA THR A 95 -7.26 -4.41 6.63
C THR A 95 -7.53 -3.04 6.03
N PHE A 96 -8.77 -2.55 6.08
CA PHE A 96 -9.08 -1.18 5.67
C PHE A 96 -8.37 -0.13 6.55
N VAL A 97 -8.30 -0.38 7.87
CA VAL A 97 -7.53 0.48 8.78
C VAL A 97 -6.04 0.43 8.42
N TYR A 98 -5.49 -0.76 8.17
CA TYR A 98 -4.12 -0.93 7.69
C TYR A 98 -3.85 -0.12 6.41
N LEU A 99 -4.70 -0.25 5.38
CA LEU A 99 -4.57 0.46 4.10
C LEU A 99 -4.65 1.98 4.27
N PHE A 100 -5.53 2.46 5.13
CA PHE A 100 -5.64 3.88 5.45
C PHE A 100 -4.35 4.42 6.07
N VAL A 101 -3.81 3.73 7.08
CA VAL A 101 -2.56 4.14 7.76
C VAL A 101 -1.36 4.02 6.81
N PHE A 102 -1.28 2.92 6.06
CA PHE A 102 -0.26 2.70 5.02
C PHE A 102 -0.25 3.86 4.01
N SER A 103 -1.43 4.20 3.48
CA SER A 103 -1.56 5.30 2.52
C SER A 103 -1.18 6.65 3.13
N SER A 104 -1.54 6.88 4.39
CA SER A 104 -1.19 8.10 5.14
C SER A 104 0.33 8.25 5.26
N ILE A 105 1.04 7.16 5.57
CA ILE A 105 2.51 7.17 5.65
C ILE A 105 3.13 7.50 4.29
N LEU A 106 2.65 6.90 3.20
CA LEU A 106 3.15 7.21 1.85
C LEU A 106 2.86 8.65 1.43
N CYS A 107 1.73 9.23 1.84
CA CYS A 107 1.47 10.66 1.65
C CYS A 107 2.51 11.54 2.35
N VAL A 108 2.88 11.19 3.59
CA VAL A 108 3.95 11.89 4.33
C VAL A 108 5.30 11.74 3.62
N VAL A 109 5.64 10.53 3.15
CA VAL A 109 6.85 10.27 2.37
C VAL A 109 6.88 11.14 1.11
N ARG A 110 5.78 11.20 0.36
CA ARG A 110 5.67 12.02 -0.86
C ARG A 110 5.92 13.50 -0.60
N MET A 111 5.37 14.05 0.49
CA MET A 111 5.55 15.46 0.84
C MET A 111 6.99 15.77 1.27
N ARG A 112 7.65 14.85 1.99
CA ARG A 112 9.04 15.03 2.44
C ARG A 112 10.06 14.83 1.33
N SER A 113 9.87 13.79 0.51
CA SER A 113 10.78 13.45 -0.59
C SER A 113 10.60 14.33 -1.83
N ARG A 114 9.47 15.03 -1.95
CA ARG A 114 9.09 15.88 -3.09
C ARG A 114 9.01 15.16 -4.45
N GLY A 115 9.15 13.83 -4.48
CA GLY A 115 9.08 13.01 -5.69
C GLY A 115 8.27 11.74 -5.48
N LEU A 116 8.02 11.00 -6.56
CA LEU A 116 7.27 9.74 -6.52
C LEU A 116 8.16 8.50 -6.39
N MET A 117 9.47 8.60 -6.67
CA MET A 117 10.36 7.44 -6.64
C MET A 117 10.41 6.75 -5.27
N ILE A 118 10.57 7.52 -4.18
CA ILE A 118 10.64 6.95 -2.83
C ILE A 118 9.32 6.28 -2.41
N PRO A 119 8.13 6.92 -2.52
CA PRO A 119 6.88 6.23 -2.18
C PRO A 119 6.61 5.02 -3.09
N ILE A 120 6.95 5.07 -4.38
CA ILE A 120 6.87 3.91 -5.29
C ILE A 120 7.72 2.75 -4.77
N THR A 121 8.99 3.00 -4.46
CA THR A 121 9.90 1.95 -3.96
C THR A 121 9.38 1.35 -2.66
N LEU A 122 8.93 2.18 -1.70
CA LEU A 122 8.40 1.67 -0.43
C LEU A 122 7.11 0.85 -0.61
N HIS A 123 6.25 1.25 -1.55
CA HIS A 123 5.03 0.52 -1.85
C HIS A 123 5.33 -0.84 -2.49
N ILE A 124 6.21 -0.88 -3.50
CA ILE A 124 6.68 -2.12 -4.12
C ILE A 124 7.29 -3.06 -3.07
N LEU A 125 8.16 -2.55 -2.21
CA LEU A 125 8.79 -3.35 -1.15
C LEU A 125 7.76 -3.92 -0.17
N ASN A 126 6.74 -3.13 0.20
CA ASN A 126 5.68 -3.60 1.08
C ASN A 126 4.85 -4.72 0.42
N ASN A 127 4.43 -4.54 -0.84
CA ASN A 127 3.66 -5.55 -1.55
C ASN A 127 4.48 -6.83 -1.77
N ALA A 128 5.75 -6.68 -2.12
CA ALA A 128 6.67 -7.81 -2.25
C ALA A 128 6.81 -8.60 -0.95
N TRP A 129 6.91 -7.92 0.21
CA TRP A 129 6.96 -8.57 1.52
C TRP A 129 5.70 -9.42 1.79
N VAL A 130 4.51 -8.85 1.57
CA VAL A 130 3.24 -9.53 1.80
C VAL A 130 3.11 -10.75 0.88
N VAL A 131 3.41 -10.60 -0.41
CA VAL A 131 3.32 -11.71 -1.37
C VAL A 131 4.39 -12.78 -1.12
N PHE A 132 5.61 -12.38 -0.72
CA PHE A 132 6.65 -13.34 -0.34
C PHE A 132 6.21 -14.21 0.84
N GLY A 133 5.62 -13.60 1.88
CA GLY A 133 5.06 -14.34 3.01
C GLY A 133 3.98 -15.35 2.59
N LEU A 134 3.11 -14.98 1.65
CA LEU A 134 2.07 -15.86 1.11
C LEU A 134 2.64 -17.02 0.28
N LEU A 135 3.67 -16.78 -0.53
CA LEU A 135 4.28 -17.83 -1.35
C LEU A 135 5.06 -18.83 -0.50
N PHE A 136 5.74 -18.38 0.56
CA PHE A 136 6.50 -19.24 1.47
C PHE A 136 5.58 -20.07 2.37
N SER A 137 4.49 -19.49 2.88
CA SER A 137 3.50 -20.23 3.67
C SER A 137 2.70 -21.25 2.86
N ALA A 138 2.63 -21.10 1.53
CA ALA A 138 2.01 -22.07 0.63
C ALA A 138 2.92 -23.25 0.27
N THR A 139 4.20 -23.22 0.65
CA THR A 139 5.16 -24.32 0.42
C THR A 139 5.35 -25.26 1.61
N GLU A 140 4.77 -24.93 2.76
CA GLU A 140 4.64 -25.82 3.93
C GLU A 140 3.25 -26.47 3.98
#